data_AF-C4YB99-F1
#
_entry.id   AF-C4YB99-F1
#
_cell.length_a   1.000
_cell.length_b   1.000
_cell.length_c   1.000
_cell.angle_alpha   90.00
_cell.angle_beta   90.00
_cell.angle_gamma   90.00
#
_symmetry.space_group_name_H-M   'P 1'
#
loop_
_entity.id
_entity.type
_entity.pdbx_description
1 polymer ?
#
loop_
_entity_poly.entity_id
_entity_poly.type
_entity_poly.pdbx_seq_one_letter_code
_entity_poly.pdbx_strand_id
1 'polypeptide(L)'
;MKLVLVGIGGPSSSGKTTVAKALHSLYPASTLVHLDDFYFPDDQIPKDADKGVENWDCADAIDWTKFEQYIEAVRKSNGATLPIESLELDPQLKLSEQEKQQLSSLAKDNLASPDYHFVFVDGFMLFHSEAIARLFDVKLFFRAPYAVLKARREARSGYNTVEGFSGGSAQLL
;
A
#
# COMPACT_ATOMS: atom_id res chain seq x y z
N MET A 1 10.62 15.70 16.16
CA MET A 1 10.23 14.79 15.07
C MET A 1 9.22 15.48 14.18
N LYS A 2 9.56 15.61 12.90
CA LYS A 2 8.74 16.13 11.80
C LYS A 2 8.16 14.94 11.05
N LEU A 3 6.86 14.96 10.85
CA LEU A 3 6.14 13.91 10.13
C LEU A 3 6.26 14.13 8.61
N VAL A 4 6.47 13.04 7.86
CA VAL A 4 6.46 13.04 6.39
C VAL A 4 5.59 11.88 5.89
N LEU A 5 4.49 12.20 5.21
CA LEU A 5 3.61 11.23 4.56
C LEU A 5 4.09 10.98 3.13
N VAL A 6 4.41 9.73 2.84
CA VAL A 6 4.90 9.27 1.54
C VAL A 6 3.85 8.35 0.92
N GLY A 7 3.17 8.82 -0.12
CA GLY A 7 2.28 8.01 -0.93
C GLY A 7 3.08 7.16 -1.91
N ILE A 8 2.91 5.83 -1.85
CA ILE A 8 3.54 4.85 -2.73
C ILE A 8 2.44 4.27 -3.63
N GLY A 9 2.20 5.00 -4.71
CA GLY A 9 1.19 4.72 -5.72
C GLY A 9 1.71 3.84 -6.86
N GLY A 10 0.80 3.21 -7.59
CA GLY A 10 1.12 2.48 -8.82
C GLY A 10 0.23 1.24 -9.02
N PRO A 11 0.21 0.66 -10.23
CA PRO A 11 -0.67 -0.46 -10.52
C PRO A 11 -0.31 -1.69 -9.68
N SER A 12 -1.29 -2.58 -9.51
CA SER A 12 -1.06 -3.87 -8.86
C SER A 12 0.09 -4.63 -9.54
N SER A 13 0.85 -5.39 -8.76
CA SER A 13 2.03 -6.15 -9.23
C SER A 13 3.23 -5.32 -9.75
N SER A 14 3.23 -4.00 -9.54
CA SER A 14 4.37 -3.14 -9.91
C SER A 14 5.60 -3.26 -9.00
N GLY A 15 5.42 -3.72 -7.76
CA GLY A 15 6.50 -3.83 -6.74
C GLY A 15 6.42 -2.79 -5.62
N LYS A 16 5.42 -1.90 -5.65
CA LYS A 16 5.09 -0.90 -4.61
C LYS A 16 5.17 -1.43 -3.18
N THR A 17 4.45 -2.50 -2.85
CA THR A 17 4.40 -3.11 -1.52
C THR A 17 5.78 -3.59 -1.04
N THR A 18 6.57 -4.19 -1.94
CA THR A 18 7.93 -4.62 -1.62
C THR A 18 8.81 -3.44 -1.23
N VAL A 19 8.73 -2.32 -1.97
CA VAL A 19 9.49 -1.12 -1.63
C VAL A 19 8.96 -0.46 -0.35
N ALA A 20 7.65 -0.37 -0.16
CA ALA A 20 7.05 0.19 1.05
C ALA A 20 7.51 -0.55 2.32
N LYS A 21 7.49 -1.89 2.30
CA LYS A 21 8.01 -2.72 3.39
C LYS A 21 9.51 -2.56 3.57
N ALA A 22 10.28 -2.54 2.48
CA ALA A 22 11.73 -2.36 2.58
C ALA A 22 12.07 -1.01 3.22
N LEU A 23 11.43 0.08 2.79
CA LEU A 23 11.59 1.39 3.42
C LEU A 23 11.20 1.36 4.89
N HIS A 24 10.04 0.80 5.23
CA HIS A 24 9.61 0.66 6.63
C HIS A 24 10.65 -0.09 7.49
N SER A 25 11.29 -1.14 6.94
CA SER A 25 12.35 -1.88 7.65
C SER A 25 13.65 -1.09 7.83
N LEU A 26 13.89 -0.07 7.01
CA LEU A 26 15.10 0.75 7.05
C LEU A 26 14.98 1.99 7.95
N TYR A 27 13.77 2.50 8.14
CA TYR A 27 13.48 3.66 8.97
C TYR A 27 12.91 3.23 10.33
N PRO A 28 13.68 3.30 11.44
CA PRO A 28 13.21 2.87 12.76
C PRO A 28 11.98 3.63 13.26
N ALA A 29 11.88 4.92 12.92
CA ALA A 29 10.72 5.77 13.18
C ALA A 29 9.86 5.85 11.92
N SER A 30 9.11 4.78 11.66
CA SER A 30 8.16 4.77 10.55
C SER A 30 6.91 3.96 10.82
N THR A 31 5.88 4.22 10.02
CA THR A 31 4.59 3.54 10.03
C THR A 31 4.23 3.17 8.61
N LEU A 32 3.70 1.96 8.42
CA LEU A 32 3.25 1.46 7.14
C LEU A 32 1.71 1.32 7.17
N VAL A 33 1.05 1.86 6.16
CA VAL A 33 -0.40 1.80 5.99
C VAL A 33 -0.69 1.21 4.61
N HIS A 34 -1.58 0.22 4.54
CA HIS A 34 -2.03 -0.36 3.29
C HIS A 34 -3.42 0.17 2.94
N LEU A 35 -3.59 0.69 1.72
CA LEU A 35 -4.88 1.18 1.23
C LEU A 35 -5.94 0.06 1.24
N ASP A 36 -5.51 -1.19 1.05
CA ASP A 36 -6.39 -2.35 0.99
C ASP A 36 -7.13 -2.56 2.33
N ASP A 37 -6.60 -2.10 3.47
CA ASP A 37 -7.26 -2.19 4.79
C ASP A 37 -8.54 -1.31 4.91
N PHE A 38 -8.81 -0.54 3.86
CA PHE A 38 -9.94 0.38 3.75
C PHE A 38 -10.94 -0.04 2.66
N TYR A 39 -10.87 -1.27 2.16
CA TYR A 39 -11.98 -1.80 1.34
C TYR A 39 -13.29 -1.82 2.14
N PHE A 40 -14.40 -1.62 1.44
CA PHE A 40 -15.71 -2.00 1.95
C PHE A 40 -15.80 -3.53 2.13
N PRO A 41 -16.72 -4.02 2.97
CA PRO A 41 -17.02 -5.45 3.04
C PRO A 41 -17.49 -6.01 1.68
N ASP A 42 -17.29 -7.31 1.47
CA ASP A 42 -17.57 -8.02 0.21
C ASP A 42 -18.99 -7.72 -0.33
N ASP A 43 -20.01 -7.60 0.54
CA ASP A 43 -21.40 -7.31 0.18
C ASP A 43 -21.68 -5.89 -0.33
N GLN A 44 -20.72 -4.98 -0.14
CA GLN A 44 -20.78 -3.57 -0.53
C GLN A 44 -19.83 -3.24 -1.69
N ILE A 45 -19.08 -4.22 -2.19
CA ILE A 45 -18.19 -4.01 -3.32
C ILE A 45 -19.04 -3.80 -4.59
N PRO A 46 -18.78 -2.72 -5.35
CA PRO A 46 -19.50 -2.44 -6.58
C PRO A 46 -19.30 -3.57 -7.59
N LYS A 47 -20.31 -3.85 -8.41
CA LYS A 47 -20.20 -4.86 -9.47
C LYS A 47 -19.76 -4.23 -10.78
N ASP A 48 -18.91 -4.93 -11.51
CA ASP A 48 -18.57 -4.64 -12.89
C ASP A 48 -19.82 -4.70 -13.77
N ALA A 49 -20.05 -3.65 -14.56
CA ALA A 49 -21.27 -3.49 -15.34
C ALA A 49 -21.43 -4.56 -16.44
N ASP A 50 -20.32 -5.06 -16.99
CA ASP A 50 -20.33 -6.00 -18.11
C ASP A 50 -20.34 -7.45 -17.61
N LYS A 51 -19.65 -7.73 -16.50
CA LYS A 51 -19.45 -9.10 -15.99
C LYS A 51 -20.36 -9.46 -14.82
N GLY A 52 -20.94 -8.49 -14.13
CA GLY A 52 -21.78 -8.70 -12.95
C GLY A 52 -21.05 -9.28 -11.73
N VAL A 53 -19.71 -9.28 -11.76
CA VAL A 53 -18.84 -9.72 -10.65
C VAL A 53 -18.35 -8.51 -9.87
N GLU A 54 -17.95 -8.71 -8.62
CA GLU A 54 -17.36 -7.65 -7.78
C GLU A 54 -16.13 -7.02 -8.44
N ASN A 55 -16.09 -5.69 -8.44
CA ASN A 55 -15.00 -4.87 -8.95
C ASN A 55 -14.20 -4.27 -7.80
N TRP A 56 -13.23 -5.04 -7.31
CA TRP A 56 -12.30 -4.62 -6.28
C TRP A 56 -11.27 -3.59 -6.79
N ASP A 57 -11.04 -3.52 -8.10
CA ASP A 57 -10.02 -2.66 -8.72
C ASP A 57 -10.60 -1.28 -9.12
N CYS A 58 -11.46 -0.68 -8.27
CA CYS A 58 -12.04 0.64 -8.50
C CYS A 58 -12.04 1.54 -7.25
N ALA A 59 -12.19 2.85 -7.44
CA ALA A 59 -12.22 3.80 -6.34
C ALA A 59 -13.43 3.58 -5.42
N ASP A 60 -14.57 3.18 -5.97
CA ASP A 60 -15.82 2.99 -5.22
C ASP A 60 -15.80 1.76 -4.31
N ALA A 61 -14.81 0.88 -4.45
CA ALA A 61 -14.59 -0.25 -3.55
C ALA A 61 -13.93 0.17 -2.22
N ILE A 62 -13.36 1.37 -2.14
CA ILE A 62 -12.59 1.85 -0.99
C ILE A 62 -13.42 2.84 -0.16
N ASP A 63 -13.45 2.64 1.15
CA ASP A 63 -13.97 3.60 2.12
C ASP A 63 -12.97 4.76 2.31
N TRP A 64 -13.02 5.73 1.39
CA TRP A 64 -12.18 6.92 1.44
C TRP A 64 -12.42 7.77 2.68
N THR A 65 -13.64 7.74 3.24
CA THR A 65 -13.96 8.49 4.46
C THR A 65 -13.18 7.91 5.65
N LYS A 66 -13.22 6.57 5.81
CA LYS A 66 -12.43 5.86 6.82
C LYS A 66 -10.93 6.05 6.61
N PHE A 67 -10.47 6.00 5.36
CA PHE A 67 -9.06 6.23 5.01
C PHE A 67 -8.58 7.63 5.40
N GLU A 68 -9.32 8.68 5.03
CA GLU A 68 -8.98 10.07 5.36
C GLU A 68 -8.97 10.30 6.87
N GLN A 69 -9.97 9.77 7.59
CA GLN A 69 -10.04 9.85 9.05
C GLN A 69 -8.84 9.16 9.72
N TYR A 70 -8.43 7.99 9.22
CA TYR A 70 -7.25 7.28 9.72
C TYR A 70 -5.97 8.07 9.48
N ILE A 71 -5.77 8.59 8.27
CA ILE A 71 -4.60 9.39 7.92
C ILE A 71 -4.51 10.65 8.80
N GLU A 72 -5.64 11.31 9.04
CA GLU A 72 -5.70 12.47 9.93
C GLU A 72 -5.39 12.09 11.40
N ALA A 73 -5.88 10.94 11.86
CA ALA A 73 -5.55 10.42 13.19
C ALA A 73 -4.05 10.13 13.33
N VAL A 74 -3.43 9.53 12.31
CA VAL A 74 -1.97 9.30 12.25
C VAL A 74 -1.20 10.63 12.26
N ARG A 75 -1.69 11.66 11.56
CA ARG A 75 -1.09 13.00 11.62
C ARG A 75 -1.14 13.57 13.04
N LYS A 76 -2.29 13.50 13.71
CA LYS A 76 -2.48 13.99 15.09
C LYS A 76 -1.67 13.22 16.12
N SER A 77 -1.42 11.94 15.89
CA SER A 77 -0.58 11.10 16.75
C SER A 77 0.92 11.23 16.45
N ASN A 78 1.32 12.19 15.60
CA ASN A 78 2.69 12.40 15.16
C ASN A 78 3.31 11.13 14.53
N GLY A 79 2.50 10.41 13.76
CA GLY A 79 2.92 9.22 13.03
C GLY A 79 2.74 7.91 13.79
N ALA A 80 2.11 7.87 14.96
CA ALA A 80 1.97 6.60 15.68
C ALA A 80 1.17 5.57 14.86
N THR A 81 1.57 4.30 14.94
CA THR A 81 0.79 3.18 14.41
C THR A 81 -0.52 3.05 15.18
N LEU A 82 -1.64 3.19 14.47
CA LEU A 82 -2.97 3.09 15.06
C LEU A 82 -3.59 1.73 14.72
N PRO A 83 -4.42 1.15 15.61
CA PRO A 83 -5.09 -0.12 15.34
C PRO A 83 -5.90 -0.07 14.04
N ILE A 84 -5.67 -1.06 13.17
CA ILE A 84 -6.46 -1.32 11.97
C ILE A 84 -6.42 -2.83 11.69
N GLU A 85 -7.54 -3.39 11.26
CA GLU A 85 -7.58 -4.78 10.80
C GLU A 85 -6.91 -4.85 9.43
N SER A 86 -5.68 -5.38 9.40
CA SER A 86 -4.89 -5.49 8.18
C SER A 86 -5.35 -6.68 7.34
N LEU A 87 -5.68 -6.43 6.07
CA LEU A 87 -5.91 -7.48 5.07
C LEU A 87 -4.59 -7.98 4.47
N GLU A 88 -3.52 -7.21 4.64
CA GLU A 88 -2.16 -7.60 4.29
C GLU A 88 -1.66 -8.65 5.29
N LEU A 89 -1.68 -9.92 4.87
CA LEU A 89 -1.12 -11.04 5.63
C LEU A 89 0.39 -11.09 5.40
N ASP A 90 1.19 -10.35 6.17
CA ASP A 90 2.64 -10.14 5.97
C ASP A 90 3.35 -11.25 5.15
N PRO A 91 3.39 -11.17 3.81
CA PRO A 91 4.37 -11.89 3.05
C PRO A 91 5.69 -11.23 3.42
N GLN A 92 6.43 -11.90 4.31
CA GLN A 92 7.80 -11.54 4.67
C GLN A 92 8.53 -11.00 3.44
N LEU A 93 9.17 -9.84 3.59
CA LEU A 93 10.03 -9.26 2.57
C LEU A 93 10.90 -10.37 1.96
N LYS A 94 10.66 -10.70 0.68
CA LYS A 94 11.42 -11.70 -0.08
C LYS A 94 12.76 -11.12 -0.53
N LEU A 95 13.49 -10.52 0.41
CA LEU A 95 14.86 -10.05 0.22
C LEU A 95 15.82 -11.11 0.74
N SER A 96 16.87 -11.37 -0.02
CA SER A 96 18.02 -12.12 0.47
C SER A 96 18.70 -11.38 1.63
N GLU A 97 19.43 -12.10 2.48
CA GLU A 97 20.20 -11.49 3.57
C GLU A 97 21.24 -10.49 3.04
N GLN A 98 21.79 -10.73 1.85
CA GLN A 98 22.73 -9.80 1.21
C GLN A 98 22.04 -8.49 0.81
N GLU A 99 20.84 -8.55 0.22
CA GLU A 99 20.06 -7.35 -0.12
C GLU A 99 19.65 -6.58 1.13
N LYS A 100 19.25 -7.27 2.20
CA LYS A 100 18.95 -6.62 3.49
C LYS A 100 20.17 -5.89 4.06
N GLN A 101 21.35 -6.50 4.00
CA GLN A 101 22.60 -5.89 4.45
C GLN A 101 22.96 -4.65 3.62
N GLN A 102 22.84 -4.73 2.29
CA GLN A 102 23.11 -3.60 1.39
C GLN A 102 22.16 -2.42 1.67
N LEU A 103 20.86 -2.69 1.79
CA LEU A 103 19.87 -1.67 2.12
C LEU A 103 20.14 -1.04 3.49
N SER A 104 20.48 -1.85 4.49
CA SER A 104 20.81 -1.36 5.84
C SER A 104 22.06 -0.46 5.85
N SER A 105 23.06 -0.77 5.02
CA SER A 105 24.25 0.07 4.87
C SER A 105 23.90 1.42 4.25
N LEU A 106 23.17 1.41 3.12
CA LEU A 106 22.69 2.63 2.46
C LEU A 106 21.84 3.49 3.40
N ALA A 107 21.04 2.83 4.25
CA ALA A 107 20.25 3.50 5.25
C ALA A 107 21.11 4.19 6.30
N LYS A 108 22.08 3.51 6.91
CA LYS A 108 22.96 4.13 7.91
C LYS A 108 23.64 5.40 7.41
N ASP A 109 24.04 5.43 6.14
CA ASP A 109 24.75 6.56 5.56
C ASP A 109 23.84 7.75 5.21
N ASN A 110 22.52 7.53 5.02
CA ASN A 110 21.58 8.55 4.52
C ASN A 110 20.38 8.85 5.45
N LEU A 111 20.05 7.95 6.37
CA LEU A 111 18.84 7.98 7.20
C LEU A 111 19.09 8.44 8.64
N ALA A 112 20.31 8.81 9.00
CA ALA A 112 20.67 9.27 10.33
C ALA A 112 20.14 10.68 10.67
N SER A 113 18.90 11.01 10.27
CA SER A 113 18.20 12.18 10.78
C SER A 113 17.13 11.70 11.78
N PRO A 114 17.41 11.72 13.10
CA PRO A 114 16.45 11.40 14.15
C PRO A 114 15.25 12.36 14.18
N ASP A 115 15.24 13.34 13.28
CA ASP A 115 14.24 14.39 13.23
C ASP A 115 12.99 14.00 12.47
N TYR A 116 12.92 12.83 11.81
CA TYR A 116 11.78 12.47 10.97
C TYR A 116 11.05 11.20 11.42
N HIS A 117 9.72 11.26 11.31
CA HIS A 117 8.86 10.07 11.32
C HIS A 117 8.25 9.91 9.94
N PHE A 118 8.43 8.76 9.30
CA PHE A 118 7.87 8.49 7.97
C PHE A 118 6.59 7.68 8.05
N VAL A 119 5.56 8.11 7.34
CA VAL A 119 4.34 7.33 7.16
C VAL A 119 4.29 6.92 5.70
N PHE A 120 4.58 5.65 5.43
CA PHE A 120 4.51 5.06 4.10
C PHE A 120 3.09 4.55 3.87
N VAL A 121 2.45 5.00 2.81
CA VAL A 121 1.11 4.56 2.43
C VAL A 121 1.19 3.84 1.10
N ASP A 122 0.91 2.54 1.08
CA ASP A 122 0.97 1.68 -0.10
C ASP A 122 -0.42 1.45 -0.68
N GLY A 123 -0.65 1.81 -1.94
CA GLY A 123 -1.98 1.67 -2.54
C GLY A 123 -2.02 1.95 -4.05
N PHE A 124 -2.91 1.27 -4.77
CA PHE A 124 -2.96 1.41 -6.23
C PHE A 124 -3.70 2.67 -6.71
N MET A 125 -4.62 3.22 -5.88
CA MET A 125 -5.48 4.37 -6.20
C MET A 125 -5.16 5.64 -5.41
N LEU A 126 -3.97 5.74 -4.80
CA LEU A 126 -3.63 6.89 -3.94
C LEU A 126 -3.64 8.25 -4.66
N PHE A 127 -3.52 8.27 -5.99
CA PHE A 127 -3.50 9.50 -6.78
C PHE A 127 -4.65 9.58 -7.78
N HIS A 128 -5.76 8.87 -7.52
CA HIS A 128 -6.94 8.90 -8.40
C HIS A 128 -7.65 10.27 -8.38
N SER A 129 -7.54 11.01 -7.27
CA SER A 129 -8.12 12.33 -7.11
C SER A 129 -7.15 13.30 -6.47
N GLU A 130 -7.33 14.59 -6.74
CA GLU A 130 -6.48 15.64 -6.20
C GLU A 130 -6.62 15.75 -4.67
N ALA A 131 -7.83 15.54 -4.14
CA ALA A 131 -8.11 15.58 -2.71
C ALA A 131 -7.25 14.55 -1.95
N ILE A 132 -7.27 13.29 -2.38
CA ILE A 132 -6.47 12.23 -1.77
C ILE A 132 -4.98 12.46 -2.02
N ALA A 133 -4.58 12.85 -3.22
CA ALA A 133 -3.17 13.11 -3.50
C ALA A 133 -2.60 14.22 -2.60
N ARG A 134 -3.37 15.26 -2.26
CA ARG A 134 -2.94 16.35 -1.37
C ARG A 134 -2.66 15.90 0.06
N LEU A 135 -3.08 14.70 0.46
CA LEU A 135 -2.74 14.12 1.77
C LEU A 135 -1.26 13.76 1.90
N PHE A 136 -0.50 13.66 0.80
CA PHE A 136 0.90 13.20 0.83
C PHE A 136 1.90 14.32 0.56
N ASP A 137 2.94 14.39 1.39
CA ASP A 137 4.07 15.31 1.23
C ASP A 137 4.96 14.87 0.06
N VAL A 138 5.19 13.56 -0.07
CA VAL A 138 5.95 12.93 -1.15
C VAL A 138 5.07 11.93 -1.89
N LYS A 139 5.15 11.92 -3.22
CA LYS A 139 4.35 11.05 -4.09
C LYS A 139 5.27 10.25 -4.99
N LEU A 140 5.33 8.94 -4.78
CA LEU A 140 6.07 8.01 -5.61
C LEU A 140 5.07 7.20 -6.43
N PHE A 141 5.23 7.19 -7.75
CA PHE A 141 4.36 6.41 -8.64
C PHE A 141 5.16 5.36 -9.39
N PHE A 142 4.90 4.10 -9.08
CA PHE A 142 5.55 2.96 -9.69
C PHE A 142 4.96 2.70 -11.07
N ARG A 143 5.83 2.44 -12.04
CA ARG A 143 5.46 2.09 -13.41
C ARG A 143 6.20 0.83 -13.83
N ALA A 144 5.51 -0.04 -14.56
CA ALA A 144 6.12 -1.14 -15.27
C ALA A 144 5.32 -1.40 -16.56
N PRO A 145 5.93 -2.02 -17.59
CA PRO A 145 5.20 -2.40 -18.79
C PRO A 145 4.02 -3.31 -18.47
N TYR A 146 2.90 -3.14 -19.19
CA TYR A 146 1.68 -3.96 -19.01
C TYR A 146 1.98 -5.46 -19.02
N ALA A 147 2.77 -5.94 -19.98
CA ALA A 147 3.14 -7.36 -20.08
C ALA A 147 3.82 -7.88 -18.81
N VAL A 148 4.65 -7.06 -18.14
CA VAL A 148 5.30 -7.41 -16.88
C VAL A 148 4.30 -7.46 -15.73
N LEU A 149 3.40 -6.46 -15.65
CA LEU A 149 2.34 -6.42 -14.63
C LEU A 149 1.41 -7.62 -14.75
N LYS A 150 1.00 -7.95 -15.98
CA LYS A 150 0.18 -9.12 -16.31
C LYS A 150 0.85 -10.43 -15.92
N ALA A 151 2.07 -10.67 -16.39
CA ALA A 151 2.80 -11.89 -16.03
C ALA A 151 2.97 -12.06 -14.51
N ARG A 152 3.26 -10.97 -13.79
CA ARG A 152 3.36 -10.99 -12.32
C ARG A 152 2.02 -11.22 -11.63
N ARG A 153 0.93 -10.66 -12.15
CA ARG A 153 -0.43 -10.84 -11.61
C ARG A 153 -0.90 -12.28 -11.80
N GLU A 154 -0.70 -12.85 -12.99
CA GLU A 154 -1.06 -14.24 -13.32
C GLU A 154 -0.26 -15.27 -12.51
N ALA A 155 0.95 -14.91 -12.07
CA ALA A 155 1.79 -15.76 -11.22
C ALA A 155 1.41 -15.73 -9.72
N ARG A 156 0.47 -14.87 -9.28
CA ARG A 156 0.03 -14.81 -7.88
C ARG A 156 -0.98 -15.91 -7.56
N SER A 157 -0.83 -16.52 -6.39
CA SER A 157 -1.82 -17.40 -5.78
C SER A 157 -2.88 -16.56 -5.04
N GLY A 158 -4.02 -16.25 -5.68
CA GLY A 158 -5.21 -15.63 -5.07
C GLY A 158 -5.00 -14.25 -4.39
N TYR A 159 -6.02 -13.80 -3.65
CA TYR A 159 -6.00 -12.57 -2.84
C TYR A 159 -6.80 -12.73 -1.55
N ASN A 160 -6.49 -11.92 -0.52
CA ASN A 160 -7.28 -11.87 0.71
C ASN A 160 -8.40 -10.83 0.55
N THR A 161 -9.59 -11.16 1.03
CA THR A 161 -10.72 -10.25 1.23
C THR A 161 -11.03 -10.14 2.72
N VAL A 162 -12.00 -9.30 3.08
CA VAL A 162 -12.45 -9.14 4.48
C VAL A 162 -13.01 -10.45 5.02
N GLU A 163 -13.63 -11.27 4.18
CA GLU A 163 -14.20 -12.58 4.56
C GLU A 163 -13.22 -13.78 4.40
N GLY A 164 -12.05 -13.62 3.79
CA GLY A 164 -11.02 -14.66 3.72
C GLY A 164 -10.21 -14.73 2.41
N PHE A 165 -9.54 -15.85 2.15
CA PHE A 165 -8.74 -16.02 0.92
C PHE A 165 -9.63 -16.38 -0.27
N SER A 166 -9.67 -15.50 -1.29
CA SER A 166 -10.30 -15.77 -2.58
C SER A 166 -9.29 -16.40 -3.54
N GLY A 167 -9.57 -17.65 -3.95
CA GLY A 167 -8.79 -18.40 -4.93
C GLY A 167 -9.03 -17.99 -6.39
N GLY A 168 -9.78 -16.91 -6.64
CA GLY A 168 -10.13 -16.46 -7.99
C GLY A 168 -8.91 -15.96 -8.76
N SER A 169 -8.71 -16.48 -9.98
CA SER A 169 -7.86 -15.81 -10.97
C SER A 169 -8.41 -14.40 -11.18
N ALA A 170 -7.61 -13.36 -10.93
CA ALA A 170 -7.98 -11.99 -11.18
C ALA A 170 -8.39 -11.81 -12.64
N GLN A 171 -9.69 -11.93 -12.91
CA GLN A 171 -10.28 -11.60 -14.20
C GLN A 171 -10.47 -10.10 -14.22
N LEU A 172 -9.40 -9.34 -14.47
CA LEU A 172 -9.37 -8.04 -15.17
C LEU A 172 -8.04 -7.34 -14.84
N LEU A 173 -7.34 -6.97 -15.91
CA LEU A 173 -6.34 -5.91 -15.96
C LEU A 173 -6.84 -4.89 -16.98
#